data_AF-A0A660XTL7-F1
#
_entry.id   AF-A0A660XTL7-F1
#
_cell.length_a   1.000
_cell.length_b   1.000
_cell.length_c   1.000
_cell.angle_alpha   90.00
_cell.angle_beta   90.00
_cell.angle_gamma   90.00
#
_symmetry.space_group_name_H-M   'P 1'
#
loop_
_entity.id
_entity.type
_entity.pdbx_description
1 polymer ?
#
loop_
_entity_poly.entity_id
_entity_poly.type
_entity_poly.pdbx_seq_one_letter_code
_entity_poly.pdbx_strand_id
1 'polypeptide(L)' 'ERWVPPEALKEDLREAGAPTRPEELGVPWNVFREALLYGREIRGRWTVLDTAYLVGILPNRAEEALERAFGVG' A
#
# COMPACT_ATOMS: atom_id res chain seq x y z
N GLU A 1 9.80 -15.59 10.67
CA GLU A 1 8.56 -14.85 10.39
C GLU A 1 7.66 -15.67 9.51
N ARG A 2 6.34 -15.61 9.71
CA ARG A 2 5.34 -16.31 8.89
C ARG A 2 4.83 -15.33 7.82
N TRP A 3 4.90 -15.72 6.56
CA TRP A 3 4.21 -15.00 5.49
C TRP A 3 2.70 -15.21 5.62
N VAL A 4 1.92 -14.14 5.47
CA VAL A 4 0.45 -14.16 5.53
C VAL A 4 -0.08 -13.64 4.19
N PRO A 5 -1.02 -14.36 3.53
CA PRO A 5 -1.68 -13.86 2.33
C PRO A 5 -2.38 -12.52 2.58
N PRO A 6 -2.38 -11.58 1.61
CA PRO A 6 -3.03 -10.29 1.77
C PRO A 6 -4.50 -10.38 2.21
N GLU A 7 -5.24 -11.35 1.69
CA GLU A 7 -6.66 -11.57 1.98
C GLU A 7 -6.88 -12.02 3.42
N ALA A 8 -5.99 -12.89 3.92
CA ALA A 8 -6.04 -13.35 5.31
C ALA A 8 -5.73 -12.20 6.28
N LEU A 9 -4.69 -11.40 5.98
CA LEU A 9 -4.38 -10.22 6.78
C LEU A 9 -5.52 -9.19 6.78
N LYS A 10 -6.20 -9.03 5.64
CA LYS A 10 -7.34 -8.12 5.53
C LYS A 10 -8.52 -8.58 6.39
N GLU A 11 -8.76 -9.89 6.47
CA GLU A 11 -9.80 -10.43 7.35
C GLU A 11 -9.44 -10.24 8.83
N ASP A 12 -8.21 -10.57 9.22
CA ASP A 12 -7.73 -10.36 10.59
C ASP A 12 -7.89 -8.89 11.04
N LEU A 13 -7.60 -7.94 10.14
CA LEU A 13 -7.80 -6.51 10.40
C LEU A 13 -9.28 -6.16 10.57
N ARG A 14 -10.17 -6.67 9.72
CA ARG A 14 -11.63 -6.43 9.84
C ARG A 14 -12.19 -7.00 11.13
N GLU A 15 -11.82 -8.23 11.51
CA GLU A 15 -12.25 -8.86 12.75
C GLU A 15 -11.82 -8.06 13.98
N ALA A 16 -10.65 -7.43 13.92
CA ALA A 16 -10.15 -6.53 14.95
C ALA A 16 -10.81 -5.12 14.93
N GLY A 17 -11.69 -4.84 13.97
CA GLY A 17 -12.30 -3.51 13.78
C GLY A 17 -11.35 -2.46 13.21
N ALA A 18 -10.24 -2.88 12.59
CA ALA A 18 -9.27 -2.00 11.97
C ALA A 18 -9.68 -1.64 10.52
N PRO A 19 -9.38 -0.40 10.07
CA PRO A 19 -9.64 0.01 8.69
C PRO A 19 -8.77 -0.79 7.71
N THR A 20 -9.34 -1.12 6.56
CA THR A 20 -8.68 -1.88 5.47
C THR A 20 -8.63 -1.12 4.16
N ARG A 21 -9.08 0.14 4.15
CA ARG A 21 -9.04 1.07 3.02
C ARG A 21 -8.61 2.48 3.46
N PRO A 22 -8.01 3.29 2.57
CA PRO A 22 -7.64 4.67 2.87
C PRO A 22 -8.82 5.54 3.32
N GLU A 23 -9.99 5.36 2.71
CA GLU A 23 -11.19 6.16 3.00
C GLU A 23 -11.68 5.95 4.44
N GLU A 24 -11.54 4.74 4.98
CA GLU A 24 -11.89 4.40 6.36
C GLU A 24 -10.97 5.09 7.38
N LEU A 25 -9.77 5.49 6.95
CA LEU A 25 -8.83 6.33 7.71
C LEU A 25 -9.07 7.83 7.52
N GLY A 26 -10.03 8.23 6.68
CA GLY A 26 -10.24 9.62 6.29
C GLY A 26 -9.14 10.18 5.37
N VAL A 27 -8.38 9.30 4.69
CA VAL A 27 -7.29 9.68 3.79
C VAL A 27 -7.77 9.64 2.34
N PRO A 28 -7.67 10.74 1.59
CA PRO A 28 -8.01 10.74 0.17
C PRO A 28 -7.10 9.82 -0.65
N TRP A 29 -7.65 9.20 -1.70
CA TRP A 29 -6.93 8.26 -2.57
C TRP A 29 -5.63 8.83 -3.14
N ASN A 30 -5.65 10.08 -3.61
CA ASN A 30 -4.47 10.76 -4.16
C ASN A 30 -3.37 10.96 -3.13
N VAL A 31 -3.73 11.23 -1.87
CA VAL A 31 -2.77 11.37 -0.76
C VAL A 31 -2.14 10.01 -0.45
N PHE A 32 -2.94 8.95 -0.44
CA PHE A 32 -2.42 7.60 -0.25
C PHE A 32 -1.49 7.16 -1.39
N ARG A 33 -1.81 7.53 -2.64
CA ARG A 33 -0.95 7.32 -3.81
C ARG A 33 0.39 8.05 -3.68
N GLU A 34 0.39 9.28 -3.22
CA GLU A 34 1.64 10.01 -2.96
C GLU A 34 2.45 9.35 -1.85
N ALA A 35 1.81 8.91 -0.76
CA ALA A 35 2.48 8.18 0.31
C ALA A 35 3.15 6.89 -0.20
N LEU A 36 2.52 6.14 -1.10
CA LEU A 36 3.12 4.96 -1.72
C LEU A 36 4.36 5.30 -2.56
N LEU A 37 4.31 6.39 -3.32
CA LEU A 37 5.41 6.82 -4.21
C LEU A 37 6.61 7.34 -3.43
N TYR A 38 6.37 8.16 -2.40
CA TYR A 38 7.42 8.86 -1.66
C TYR A 38 7.80 8.17 -0.34
N GLY A 39 7.13 7.09 0.06
CA GLY A 39 7.41 6.39 1.31
C GLY A 39 8.86 5.92 1.48
N ARG A 40 9.53 5.56 0.37
CA ARG A 40 10.95 5.19 0.35
C ARG A 40 11.90 6.32 0.78
N GLU A 41 11.45 7.57 0.66
CA GLU A 41 12.28 8.76 0.94
C GLU A 41 12.22 9.18 2.42
N ILE A 42 11.30 8.63 3.21
CA ILE A 42 11.10 8.99 4.62
C ILE A 42 12.32 8.61 5.49
N ARG A 43 12.97 7.48 5.18
CA ARG A 43 14.13 6.99 5.93
C ARG A 43 15.08 6.24 5.01
N GLY A 44 16.39 6.43 5.22
CA GLY A 44 17.45 5.67 4.53
C GLY A 44 17.51 4.20 4.92
N ARG A 45 16.46 3.43 4.60
CA ARG A 45 16.37 1.97 4.77
C ARG A 45 15.87 1.37 3.47
N TRP A 46 16.55 0.31 3.03
CA TRP A 46 16.07 -0.48 1.90
C TRP A 46 14.83 -1.30 2.25
N THR A 47 13.79 -1.16 1.45
CA THR A 47 12.51 -1.86 1.54
C THR A 47 12.05 -2.33 0.16
N VAL A 48 10.91 -3.01 0.10
CA VAL A 48 10.27 -3.38 -1.17
C VAL A 48 9.95 -2.16 -2.05
N LEU A 49 9.72 -0.98 -1.46
CA LEU A 49 9.41 0.25 -2.20
C LEU A 49 10.61 0.73 -3.02
N ASP A 50 11.84 0.57 -2.52
CA ASP A 50 13.07 0.89 -3.24
C ASP A 50 13.24 -0.01 -4.46
N THR A 51 13.02 -1.32 -4.26
CA THR A 51 13.11 -2.30 -5.35
C THR A 51 12.05 -2.01 -6.41
N ALA A 52 10.79 -1.80 -6.00
CA ALA A 52 9.70 -1.46 -6.89
C ALA A 52 9.97 -0.19 -7.69
N TYR A 53 10.62 0.81 -7.08
CA TYR A 53 11.03 2.03 -7.76
C TYR A 53 12.12 1.77 -8.81
N LEU A 54 13.18 1.04 -8.43
CA LEU A 54 14.32 0.76 -9.31
C LEU A 54 13.96 -0.08 -10.54
N VAL A 55 13.01 -1.01 -10.40
CA VAL A 55 12.53 -1.83 -11.52
C VAL A 55 11.39 -1.16 -12.29
N GLY A 56 11.00 0.06 -11.92
CA GLY A 56 9.98 0.84 -12.62
C GLY A 56 8.54 0.37 -12.41
N ILE A 57 8.24 -0.48 -11.41
CA ILE A 57 6.86 -0.78 -11.00
C ILE A 57 6.26 0.47 -10.36
N LEU A 58 6.98 1.08 -9.42
CA LEU A 58 6.74 2.45 -9.00
C LEU A 58 7.72 3.34 -9.81
N PRO A 59 7.29 4.51 -10.31
CA PRO A 59 5.96 5.09 -10.23
C PRO A 59 4.96 4.56 -11.28
N ASN A 60 5.41 3.82 -12.30
CA ASN A 60 4.66 3.63 -13.54
C ASN A 60 3.33 2.85 -13.40
N ARG A 61 3.20 2.03 -12.35
CA ARG A 61 2.03 1.16 -12.09
C ARG A 61 1.49 1.36 -10.67
N ALA A 62 1.70 2.55 -10.09
CA ALA A 62 1.22 2.85 -8.73
C ALA A 62 -0.30 2.76 -8.62
N GLU A 63 -1.03 3.27 -9.62
CA GLU A 63 -2.49 3.24 -9.65
C GLU A 63 -3.00 1.80 -9.67
N GLU A 64 -2.50 0.99 -10.61
CA GLU A 64 -2.85 -0.43 -10.71
C GLU A 64 -2.54 -1.20 -9.43
N ALA A 65 -1.42 -0.89 -8.75
CA ALA A 65 -1.07 -1.54 -7.49
C ALA A 65 -2.10 -1.22 -6.39
N LEU A 66 -2.57 0.02 -6.30
CA LEU A 66 -3.61 0.43 -5.36
C LEU A 66 -4.97 -0.15 -5.72
N GLU A 67 -5.33 -0.14 -7.00
CA GLU A 67 -6.57 -0.75 -7.50
C GLU A 67 -6.63 -2.25 -7.18
N ARG A 68 -5.51 -2.97 -7.31
CA ARG A 68 -5.42 -4.38 -6.92
C ARG A 68 -5.57 -4.59 -5.41
N ALA A 69 -5.09 -3.65 -4.59
CA ALA A 69 -5.13 -3.77 -3.12
C ALA A 69 -6.50 -3.40 -2.52
N PHE A 70 -7.14 -2.36 -3.06
CA PHE A 70 -8.32 -1.74 -2.47
C PHE A 70 -9.55 -1.69 -3.39
N GLY A 71 -9.39 -1.98 -4.69
CA GLY A 71 -10.39 -1.69 -5.73
C GLY A 71 -10.23 -0.29 -6.30
N VAL A 72 -11.14 0.12 -7.19
CA VAL A 72 -11.16 1.48 -7.76
C VAL A 72 -11.39 2.49 -6.64
N GLY A 73 -10.60 3.58 -6.66
CA GLY A 73 -10.69 4.71 -5.75
C GLY A 73 -11.80 5.71 -6.08
#